data_AF-A0A8S2TRD8-F1
#
_entry.id   AF-A0A8S2TRD8-F1
#
_cell.length_a   1.000
_cell.length_b   1.000
_cell.length_c   1.000
_cell.angle_alpha   90.00
_cell.angle_beta   90.00
_cell.angle_gamma   90.00
#
_symmetry.space_group_name_H-M   'P 1'
#
loop_
_entity.id
_entity.type
_entity.pdbx_description
1 polymer ?
#
loop_
_entity_poly.entity_id
_entity_poly.type
_entity_poly.pdbx_seq_one_letter_code
_entity_poly.pdbx_strand_id
1 'polypeptide(L)' 'IQLYGICSRIRPPFVVMELMVNGDLKNYLYRHRQNEINPKSSTLTESAMIQLALDVADGMDYLSDHKFVHRDLA' A
#
# COMPACT_ATOMS: atom_id res chain seq x y z
N ILE A 1 3.81 -6.35 0.06
CA ILE A 1 4.89 -5.99 -0.89
C ILE A 1 5.93 -7.09 -0.89
N GLN A 2 6.43 -7.48 -2.05
CA GLN A 2 7.49 -8.50 -2.14
C GLN A 2 8.79 -7.91 -2.71
N LEU A 3 9.93 -8.28 -2.11
CA LEU A 3 11.27 -8.01 -2.63
C LEU A 3 11.63 -9.06 -3.69
N TYR A 4 11.90 -8.65 -4.91
CA TYR A 4 12.38 -9.54 -5.98
C TYR A 4 13.90 -9.59 -6.06
N GLY A 5 14.60 -8.50 -5.73
CA GLY A 5 16.05 -8.49 -5.75
C GLY A 5 16.69 -7.15 -5.47
N ILE A 6 18.02 -7.14 -5.41
CA ILE A 6 18.84 -5.96 -5.14
C ILE A 6 19.95 -5.86 -6.20
N CYS A 7 20.08 -4.70 -6.83
CA CYS A 7 21.19 -4.38 -7.74
C CYS A 7 22.26 -3.61 -6.96
N SER A 8 23.19 -4.33 -6.34
CA SER A 8 24.19 -3.75 -5.41
C SER A 8 25.52 -3.34 -6.06
N ARG A 9 25.82 -3.84 -7.27
CA ARG A 9 27.08 -3.53 -7.98
C ARG A 9 27.08 -2.13 -8.60
N ILE A 10 25.91 -1.57 -8.85
CA ILE A 10 25.72 -0.22 -9.39
C ILE A 10 25.52 0.75 -8.21
N ARG A 11 26.07 1.97 -8.31
CA ARG A 11 25.83 3.04 -7.33
C ARG A 11 24.94 4.12 -7.94
N PRO A 12 23.88 4.58 -7.25
CA PRO A 12 23.38 4.06 -5.97
C PRO A 12 22.81 2.64 -6.11
N PRO A 13 22.73 1.85 -5.02
CA PRO A 13 22.09 0.54 -5.07
C PRO A 13 20.60 0.69 -5.36
N PHE A 14 20.03 -0.28 -6.09
CA PHE A 14 18.59 -0.32 -6.38
C PHE A 14 17.93 -1.52 -5.72
N VAL A 15 16.69 -1.35 -5.29
CA VAL A 15 15.83 -2.40 -4.74
C VAL A 15 14.69 -2.63 -5.74
N VAL A 16 14.51 -3.88 -6.16
CA VAL A 16 13.44 -4.27 -7.10
C VAL A 16 12.34 -4.95 -6.31
N MET A 17 11.15 -4.39 -6.34
CA MET A 17 9.99 -4.87 -5.59
C MET A 17 8.79 -5.05 -6.50
N GLU A 18 7.74 -5.66 -5.95
CA GLU A 18 6.41 -5.71 -6.54
C GLU A 18 5.87 -4.34 -6.95
N LEU A 19 5.24 -4.26 -8.13
CA LEU A 19 4.59 -3.06 -8.66
C LEU A 19 3.14 -2.97 -8.19
N MET A 20 2.83 -1.95 -7.39
CA MET A 20 1.45 -1.60 -7.04
C MET A 20 0.83 -0.74 -8.14
N VAL A 21 0.10 -1.36 -9.07
CA VAL A 21 -0.44 -0.71 -10.29
C VAL A 21 -1.34 0.51 -10.01
N ASN A 22 -1.96 0.57 -8.83
CA ASN A 22 -2.84 1.66 -8.42
C ASN A 22 -2.10 2.82 -7.73
N GLY A 23 -0.81 2.70 -7.46
CA GLY A 23 -0.01 3.66 -6.70
C GLY A 23 -0.19 3.51 -5.18
N ASP A 24 0.09 4.58 -4.44
CA ASP A 24 -0.07 4.62 -2.99
C ASP A 24 -1.54 4.71 -2.55
N LEU A 25 -1.80 4.23 -1.33
CA LEU A 25 -3.14 4.15 -0.76
C LEU A 25 -3.81 5.53 -0.61
N LYS A 26 -3.05 6.57 -0.24
CA LYS A 26 -3.57 7.93 -0.10
C LYS A 26 -4.14 8.46 -1.41
N ASN A 27 -3.38 8.38 -2.50
CA ASN A 27 -3.80 8.82 -3.82
C ASN A 27 -4.91 7.92 -4.38
N TYR A 28 -4.87 6.61 -4.10
CA TYR A 28 -5.95 5.70 -4.46
C TYR A 28 -7.29 6.10 -3.82
N LEU A 29 -7.31 6.33 -2.51
CA LEU A 29 -8.51 6.78 -1.78
C LEU A 29 -8.98 8.16 -2.26
N TYR A 30 -8.06 9.08 -2.54
CA TYR A 30 -8.40 10.41 -3.04
C TYR A 30 -9.11 10.36 -4.40
N ARG A 31 -8.65 9.51 -5.32
CA ARG A 31 -9.29 9.28 -6.63
C ARG A 31 -10.72 8.73 -6.47
N HIS A 32 -10.92 7.78 -5.56
CA HIS A 32 -12.25 7.21 -5.31
C HIS A 32 -13.21 8.21 -4.65
N ARG A 33 -12.72 9.13 -3.83
CA ARG A 33 -13.54 10.21 -3.25
C ARG A 33 -13.94 11.28 -4.29
N GLN A 34 -13.02 11.70 -5.16
CA GLN A 34 -13.34 12.69 -6.21
C GLN A 34 -14.37 12.19 -7.22
N ASN A 35 -14.40 10.88 -7.41
CA ASN A 35 -15.32 10.18 -8.29
C ASN A 35 -16.77 10.14 -7.78
N GLU A 36 -17.04 10.43 -6.51
CA GLU A 36 -18.41 10.50 -5.94
C GLU A 36 -19.25 11.63 -6.54
N ILE A 37 -18.63 12.64 -7.17
CA ILE A 37 -19.33 13.74 -7.85
C ILE A 37 -20.01 13.24 -9.14
N ASN A 38 -19.63 12.07 -9.66
CA ASN A 38 -20.26 11.42 -10.81
C ASN A 38 -20.92 10.09 -10.38
N PRO A 39 -22.27 9.97 -10.42
CA PRO A 39 -23.02 8.79 -9.95
C PRO A 39 -22.79 7.49 -10.77
N LYS A 40 -21.87 7.50 -11.74
CA LYS A 40 -21.46 6.34 -12.55
C LYS A 40 -20.09 5.76 -12.15
N SER A 41 -19.39 6.38 -11.21
CA SER A 41 -18.06 5.94 -10.79
C SER A 41 -18.15 5.12 -9.51
N SER A 42 -17.47 3.98 -9.48
CA SER A 42 -17.50 3.03 -8.36
C SER A 42 -16.90 3.64 -7.10
N THR A 43 -17.75 4.10 -6.19
CA THR A 43 -17.38 4.51 -4.84
C THR A 43 -16.83 3.32 -4.05
N LEU A 44 -15.76 3.55 -3.28
CA LEU A 44 -15.25 2.53 -2.36
C LEU A 44 -16.30 2.31 -1.24
N THR A 45 -16.72 1.06 -1.01
CA THR A 45 -17.69 0.78 0.05
C THR A 45 -17.03 0.87 1.43
N GLU A 46 -17.84 1.11 2.47
CA GLU A 46 -17.34 1.08 3.87
C GLU A 46 -16.67 -0.25 4.21
N SER A 47 -17.25 -1.36 3.75
CA SER A 47 -16.66 -2.69 3.93
C SER A 47 -15.28 -2.81 3.27
N ALA A 48 -15.07 -2.20 2.11
CA ALA A 48 -13.77 -2.19 1.44
C ALA A 48 -12.76 -1.32 2.19
N MET A 49 -13.18 -0.19 2.77
CA MET A 49 -12.32 0.63 3.63
C MET A 49 -11.87 -0.14 4.89
N ILE A 50 -12.79 -0.87 5.52
CA ILE A 50 -12.48 -1.72 6.67
C ILE A 50 -11.49 -2.83 6.27
N GLN A 51 -11.69 -3.47 5.11
CA GLN A 51 -10.77 -4.50 4.63
C GLN A 51 -9.35 -3.96 4.42
N LEU A 52 -9.21 -2.78 3.80
CA LEU A 52 -7.91 -2.15 3.62
C LEU A 52 -7.20 -1.86 4.95
N ALA A 53 -7.96 -1.46 5.98
CA ALA A 53 -7.40 -1.24 7.32
C ALA A 53 -6.96 -2.55 7.98
N LEU A 54 -7.74 -3.63 7.81
CA LEU A 54 -7.38 -4.97 8.29
C LEU A 54 -6.11 -5.49 7.60
N ASP A 55 -6.01 -5.35 6.28
CA ASP A 55 -4.83 -5.80 5.53
C ASP A 55 -3.54 -5.08 6.00
N VAL A 56 -3.64 -3.78 6.33
CA VAL A 56 -2.52 -3.02 6.91
C VAL A 56 -2.20 -3.51 8.32
N ALA A 57 -3.23 -3.76 9.14
CA ALA A 57 -3.05 -4.24 10.52
C ALA A 57 -2.37 -5.61 10.55
N ASP A 58 -2.82 -6.55 9.73
CA ASP A 58 -2.24 -7.90 9.61
C ASP A 58 -0.77 -7.84 9.15
N GLY A 59 -0.46 -6.95 8.20
CA GLY A 59 0.92 -6.71 7.78
C GLY A 59 1.81 -6.16 8.89
N MET A 60 1.29 -5.24 9.71
CA MET A 60 2.01 -4.67 10.85
C MET A 60 2.17 -5.67 12.00
N ASP A 61 1.18 -6.53 12.25
CA ASP A 61 1.25 -7.63 13.20
C ASP A 61 2.39 -8.58 12.83
N TYR A 62 2.44 -9.01 11.56
CA TYR A 62 3.54 -9.80 11.00
C TYR A 62 4.91 -9.15 11.22
N LEU A 63 5.06 -7.84 10.95
CA LEU A 63 6.34 -7.14 11.18
C LEU A 63 6.73 -7.14 12.67
N SER A 64 5.75 -6.92 13.55
CA SER A 64 5.97 -6.85 15.00
C SER A 64 6.38 -8.20 15.59
N ASP A 65 5.78 -9.29 15.11
CA ASP A 65 6.14 -10.66 15.48
C ASP A 65 7.59 -10.98 15.14
N HIS A 66 8.06 -10.48 14.01
CA HIS A 66 9.44 -10.62 13.53
C HIS A 66 10.40 -9.55 14.08
N LYS A 67 9.98 -8.77 15.08
CA LYS A 67 10.78 -7.72 15.75
C LYS A 67 11.24 -6.60 14.82
N PHE A 68 10.49 -6.33 13.75
CA PHE A 68 10.71 -5.17 12.89
C PHE A 68 9.82 -4.00 13.32
N VAL A 69 10.41 -2.80 13.40
CA VAL A 69 9.68 -1.55 13.62
C VAL A 69 9.67 -0.78 12.30
N HIS A 70 8.47 -0.52 11.74
CA HIS A 70 8.33 0.16 10.44
C HIS A 70 8.89 1.59 10.45
N ARG A 71 8.71 2.31 11.56
CA ARG A 71 9.13 3.72 11.81
C ARG A 71 8.51 4.81 10.95
N ASP A 72 7.90 4.48 9.82
CA ASP A 72 7.28 5.46 8.92
C ASP A 72 5.98 4.96 8.28
N LEU A 73 5.05 4.48 9.11
CA LEU A 73 3.73 4.01 8.63
C LEU A 73 2.82 5.25 8.44
N ALA A 74 2.38 5.50 7.20
CA ALA A 74 1.55 6.66 6.85
C ALA A 74 0.62 6.39 5.66
#